data_AF-A0A661TRN6-F1
#
_entry.id   AF-A0A661TRN6-F1
#
_cell.length_a   1.000
_cell.length_b   1.000
_cell.length_c   1.000
_cell.angle_alpha   90.00
_cell.angle_beta   90.00
_cell.angle_gamma   90.00
#
_symmetry.space_group_name_H-M   'P 1'
#
loop_
_entity.id
_entity.type
_entity.pdbx_description
1 polymer ?
#
loop_
_entity_poly.entity_id
_entity_poly.type
_entity_poly.pdbx_seq_one_letter_code
_entity_poly.pdbx_strand_id
1 'polypeptide(L)'
;QLDKVLKFLANDRFSFSYLIYDLPNFAKFWTSKSFIFVLPFILLGIIFGLQKAYRKEILFLLLSFLSISAVYLADCAFYEPRYAIPSYGLLVVFLGFALEFLINKFYKKKGEVFFKILPIVLISLLAFNFLNFFQRYKNFSDEPASTDYQRLKKITSDFSPENSYIIVPHQNEAQILRFLGYKSSSLTDLVVSSYFENKEKFFESLKLPANPAKNSYFISSWHCQTLKVLEDTCNFIIRNFTKKVVARGRESTIYLLKNENQNTN
;
A
#
# COMPACT_ATOMS: atom_id res chain seq x y z
N GLN A 1 22.05 4.53 7.66
CA GLN A 1 22.85 5.31 6.68
C GLN A 1 22.40 5.02 5.25
N LEU A 2 22.30 3.76 4.83
CA LEU A 2 21.79 3.36 3.50
C LEU A 2 20.39 3.89 3.16
N ASP A 3 19.46 3.89 4.12
CA ASP A 3 18.11 4.43 3.91
C ASP A 3 18.10 5.94 3.63
N LYS A 4 19.01 6.71 4.24
CA LYS A 4 19.16 8.15 3.96
C LYS A 4 19.69 8.40 2.56
N VAL A 5 20.60 7.56 2.08
CA VAL A 5 21.13 7.63 0.71
C VAL A 5 20.05 7.26 -0.30
N LEU A 6 19.27 6.21 -0.03
CA LEU A 6 18.16 5.79 -0.90
C LEU A 6 17.08 6.89 -1.00
N LYS A 7 16.70 7.47 0.14
CA LYS A 7 15.76 8.60 0.20
C LYS A 7 16.27 9.82 -0.55
N PHE A 8 17.54 10.17 -0.38
CA PHE A 8 18.16 11.28 -1.12
C PHE A 8 18.14 11.05 -2.64
N LEU A 9 18.56 9.86 -3.09
CA LEU A 9 18.64 9.54 -4.53
C LEU A 9 17.25 9.39 -5.17
N ALA A 10 16.26 8.95 -4.40
CA ALA A 10 14.93 8.65 -4.90
C ALA A 10 13.87 9.66 -4.45
N ASN A 11 14.29 10.85 -4.00
CA ASN A 11 13.44 11.97 -3.58
C ASN A 11 12.34 11.55 -2.57
N ASP A 12 12.77 10.88 -1.51
CA ASP A 12 11.94 10.34 -0.42
C ASP A 12 10.87 9.30 -0.83
N ARG A 13 10.78 8.96 -2.12
CA ARG A 13 9.80 7.99 -2.62
C ARG A 13 10.09 6.57 -2.17
N PHE A 14 11.36 6.22 -2.01
CA PHE A 14 11.79 4.87 -1.64
C PHE A 14 12.48 4.80 -0.29
N SER A 15 12.15 3.76 0.50
CA SER A 15 12.78 3.50 1.79
C SER A 15 12.87 2.01 2.08
N PHE A 16 13.99 1.58 2.64
CA PHE A 16 14.12 0.23 3.20
C PHE A 16 13.19 0.00 4.38
N SER A 17 12.85 1.07 5.11
CA SER A 17 11.87 0.99 6.18
C SER A 17 10.49 0.60 5.62
N TYR A 18 10.06 1.17 4.48
CA TYR A 18 8.80 0.78 3.83
C TYR A 18 8.80 -0.71 3.48
N LEU A 19 9.91 -1.23 2.95
CA LEU A 19 10.04 -2.66 2.63
C LEU A 19 9.83 -3.55 3.85
N ILE A 20 10.46 -3.22 4.99
CA ILE A 20 10.31 -3.98 6.23
C ILE A 20 8.87 -3.89 6.75
N TYR A 21 8.24 -2.71 6.65
CA TYR A 21 6.86 -2.50 7.11
C TYR A 21 5.81 -3.20 6.23
N ASP A 22 6.06 -3.32 4.93
CA ASP A 22 5.12 -3.93 3.99
C ASP A 22 5.30 -5.44 3.83
N LEU A 23 6.41 -6.00 4.29
CA LEU A 23 6.68 -7.44 4.23
C LEU A 23 5.57 -8.30 4.86
N PRO A 24 5.01 -7.97 6.05
CA PRO A 24 3.90 -8.72 6.63
C PRO A 24 2.62 -8.63 5.78
N ASN A 25 2.33 -7.47 5.19
CA ASN A 25 1.16 -7.28 4.32
C ASN A 25 1.32 -8.08 3.01
N PHE A 26 2.52 -8.10 2.46
CA PHE A 26 2.87 -8.92 1.30
C PHE A 26 2.73 -10.43 1.58
N ALA A 27 3.19 -10.89 2.75
CA ALA A 27 3.00 -12.27 3.18
C ALA A 27 1.51 -12.61 3.39
N LYS A 28 0.74 -11.67 3.96
CA LYS A 28 -0.71 -11.81 4.13
C LYS A 28 -1.44 -11.87 2.79
N PHE A 29 -0.98 -11.13 1.79
CA PHE A 29 -1.52 -11.20 0.43
C PHE A 29 -1.33 -12.59 -0.19
N TRP A 30 -0.12 -13.17 -0.07
CA TRP A 30 0.18 -14.53 -0.56
C TRP A 30 -0.59 -15.64 0.16
N THR A 31 -0.97 -15.41 1.41
CA THR A 31 -1.81 -16.33 2.20
C THR A 31 -3.31 -16.01 2.14
N SER A 32 -3.71 -15.04 1.31
CA SER A 32 -5.12 -14.68 1.12
C SER A 32 -5.91 -15.83 0.49
N LYS A 33 -7.22 -15.87 0.76
CA LYS A 33 -8.12 -16.91 0.20
C LYS A 33 -8.08 -16.98 -1.33
N SER A 34 -7.76 -15.88 -2.00
CA SER A 34 -7.64 -15.81 -3.46
C SER A 34 -6.37 -16.52 -3.98
N PHE A 35 -5.30 -16.56 -3.20
CA PHE A 35 -4.04 -17.19 -3.58
C PHE A 35 -3.87 -18.62 -3.06
N ILE A 36 -4.69 -19.05 -2.08
CA ILE A 36 -4.56 -20.35 -1.43
C ILE A 36 -4.64 -21.54 -2.42
N PHE A 37 -5.42 -21.40 -3.50
CA PHE A 37 -5.55 -22.42 -4.54
C PHE A 37 -4.41 -22.40 -5.56
N VAL A 38 -3.71 -21.27 -5.69
CA VAL A 38 -2.67 -21.09 -6.70
C VAL A 38 -1.28 -21.33 -6.14
N LEU A 39 -1.08 -21.05 -4.84
CA LEU A 39 0.17 -21.23 -4.13
C LEU A 39 0.78 -22.64 -4.31
N PRO A 40 0.00 -23.76 -4.22
CA PRO A 40 0.56 -25.09 -4.43
C PRO A 40 1.10 -25.30 -5.86
N PHE A 41 0.46 -24.73 -6.88
CA PHE A 41 0.92 -24.83 -8.26
C PHE A 41 2.20 -24.03 -8.50
N ILE A 42 2.33 -22.86 -7.88
CA ILE A 42 3.57 -22.06 -7.91
C ILE A 42 4.71 -22.86 -7.26
N LEU A 43 4.49 -23.44 -6.09
CA LEU A 43 5.49 -24.23 -5.39
C LEU A 43 5.92 -25.45 -6.21
N LEU A 44 4.95 -26.17 -6.82
CA LEU A 44 5.26 -27.28 -7.73
C LEU A 44 6.06 -26.79 -8.94
N GLY A 45 5.67 -25.67 -9.56
CA GLY A 45 6.40 -25.07 -10.67
C GLY A 45 7.84 -24.70 -10.32
N ILE A 46 8.09 -24.14 -9.13
CA ILE A 46 9.44 -23.84 -8.64
C ILE A 46 10.24 -25.14 -8.43
N ILE A 47 9.67 -26.12 -7.71
CA ILE A 47 10.36 -27.38 -7.40
C ILE A 47 10.73 -28.12 -8.69
N PHE A 48 9.84 -28.16 -9.67
CA PHE A 48 10.11 -28.85 -10.95
C PHE A 48 10.97 -28.03 -11.90
N GLY A 49 10.82 -26.71 -11.93
CA GLY A 49 11.69 -25.84 -12.71
C GLY A 49 13.15 -25.84 -12.20
N LEU A 50 13.39 -26.16 -10.92
CA LEU A 50 14.75 -26.34 -10.38
C LEU A 50 15.46 -27.61 -10.89
N GLN A 51 14.83 -28.41 -11.75
CA GLN A 51 15.51 -29.48 -12.47
C GLN A 51 16.65 -28.92 -13.33
N LYS A 52 17.68 -29.75 -13.55
CA LYS A 52 18.96 -29.35 -14.17
C LYS A 52 18.80 -28.63 -15.53
N ALA A 53 17.71 -28.91 -16.26
CA ALA A 53 17.39 -28.31 -17.56
C ALA A 53 16.99 -26.82 -17.49
N TYR A 54 16.36 -26.37 -16.40
CA TYR A 54 15.79 -25.01 -16.30
C TYR A 54 16.32 -24.22 -15.09
N ARG A 55 17.35 -24.75 -14.41
CA ARG A 55 17.85 -24.20 -13.15
C ARG A 55 18.30 -22.73 -13.26
N LYS A 56 18.89 -22.32 -14.39
CA LYS A 56 19.41 -20.96 -14.57
C LYS A 56 18.27 -19.97 -14.79
N GLU A 57 17.31 -20.37 -15.60
CA GLU A 57 16.11 -19.63 -15.97
C GLU A 57 15.24 -19.41 -14.73
N ILE A 58 15.04 -20.45 -13.92
CA ILE A 58 14.31 -20.32 -12.64
C ILE A 58 15.03 -19.41 -11.67
N LEU A 59 16.35 -19.52 -11.53
CA LEU A 59 17.10 -18.62 -10.64
C LEU A 59 16.94 -17.16 -11.08
N PHE A 60 17.01 -16.89 -12.38
CA PHE A 60 16.79 -15.57 -12.94
C PHE A 60 15.36 -15.06 -12.67
N LEU A 61 14.35 -15.89 -12.85
CA LEU A 61 12.95 -15.55 -12.58
C LEU A 61 12.69 -15.26 -11.10
N LEU A 62 13.26 -16.05 -10.20
CA LEU A 62 13.17 -15.82 -8.75
C LEU A 62 13.87 -14.53 -8.34
N LEU A 63 15.07 -14.27 -8.87
CA LEU A 63 15.79 -13.01 -8.62
C LEU A 63 15.03 -11.81 -9.18
N SER A 64 14.44 -11.93 -10.36
CA SER A 64 13.61 -10.88 -10.97
C SER A 64 12.38 -10.58 -10.11
N PHE A 65 11.70 -11.63 -9.64
CA PHE A 65 10.56 -11.48 -8.73
C PHE A 65 10.95 -10.80 -7.42
N LEU A 66 12.04 -11.24 -6.78
CA LEU A 66 12.53 -10.63 -5.55
C LEU A 66 12.88 -9.15 -5.77
N SER A 67 13.51 -8.83 -6.90
CA SER A 67 13.89 -7.45 -7.25
C SER A 67 12.66 -6.56 -7.46
N ILE A 68 11.69 -7.01 -8.27
CA ILE A 68 10.47 -6.24 -8.53
C ILE A 68 9.64 -6.09 -7.25
N SER A 69 9.52 -7.16 -6.45
CA SER A 69 8.84 -7.10 -5.15
C SER A 69 9.52 -6.11 -4.21
N ALA A 70 10.86 -6.14 -4.13
CA ALA A 70 11.61 -5.20 -3.30
C ALA A 70 11.37 -3.74 -3.71
N VAL A 71 11.30 -3.44 -5.01
CA VAL A 71 10.98 -2.09 -5.50
C VAL A 71 9.56 -1.68 -5.06
N TYR A 72 8.55 -2.53 -5.27
CA TYR A 72 7.17 -2.20 -4.90
C TYR A 72 6.93 -2.11 -3.39
N LEU A 73 7.65 -2.91 -2.60
CA LEU A 73 7.60 -2.84 -1.14
C LEU A 73 8.38 -1.65 -0.59
N ALA A 74 9.40 -1.20 -1.30
CA ALA A 74 10.16 -0.02 -0.94
C ALA A 74 9.51 1.30 -1.39
N ASP A 75 8.45 1.29 -2.22
CA ASP A 75 7.72 2.49 -2.68
C ASP A 75 6.76 3.00 -1.59
N CYS A 76 6.71 4.32 -1.39
CA CYS A 76 5.80 4.98 -0.45
C CYS A 76 4.30 4.88 -0.85
N ALA A 77 3.98 4.43 -2.06
CA ALA A 77 2.61 4.34 -2.55
C ALA A 77 1.82 3.17 -1.93
N PHE A 78 0.89 3.46 -1.01
CA PHE A 78 0.06 2.47 -0.33
C PHE A 78 -1.24 2.11 -1.09
N TYR A 79 -1.25 0.96 -1.78
CA TYR A 79 -2.48 0.32 -2.25
C TYR A 79 -2.25 -1.19 -2.45
N GLU A 80 -3.18 -2.03 -1.97
CA GLU A 80 -3.08 -3.51 -1.98
C GLU A 80 -2.79 -4.12 -3.37
N PRO A 81 -3.32 -3.59 -4.49
CA PRO A 81 -3.00 -4.09 -5.83
C PRO A 81 -1.50 -4.09 -6.20
N ARG A 82 -0.65 -3.29 -5.52
CA ARG A 82 0.80 -3.27 -5.81
C ARG A 82 1.50 -4.58 -5.49
N TYR A 83 0.99 -5.36 -4.53
CA TYR A 83 1.53 -6.69 -4.20
C TYR A 83 1.22 -7.73 -5.29
N ALA A 84 0.19 -7.46 -6.08
CA ALA A 84 -0.29 -8.34 -7.11
C ALA A 84 0.58 -8.29 -8.38
N ILE A 85 1.15 -7.12 -8.69
CA ILE A 85 1.99 -6.87 -9.88
C ILE A 85 3.19 -7.83 -9.96
N PRO A 86 4.08 -7.93 -8.95
CA PRO A 86 5.17 -8.90 -8.99
C PRO A 86 4.69 -10.35 -8.91
N SER A 87 3.56 -10.60 -8.24
CA SER A 87 3.07 -11.94 -7.93
C SER A 87 2.40 -12.62 -9.13
N TYR A 88 1.66 -11.89 -9.97
CA TYR A 88 0.96 -12.46 -11.12
C TYR A 88 1.89 -12.88 -12.26
N GLY A 89 3.00 -12.16 -12.48
CA GLY A 89 4.01 -12.56 -13.47
C GLY A 89 4.64 -13.91 -13.13
N LEU A 90 4.98 -14.13 -11.86
CA LEU A 90 5.45 -15.43 -11.37
C LEU A 90 4.40 -16.52 -11.55
N LEU A 91 3.14 -16.19 -11.25
CA LEU A 91 2.03 -17.12 -11.30
C LEU A 91 1.85 -17.69 -12.70
N VAL A 92 1.91 -16.85 -13.75
CA VAL A 92 1.80 -17.32 -15.14
C VAL A 92 2.95 -18.27 -15.50
N VAL A 93 4.18 -17.90 -15.17
CA VAL A 93 5.37 -18.66 -15.58
C VAL A 93 5.50 -19.99 -14.83
N PHE A 94 5.35 -19.99 -13.51
CA PHE A 94 5.47 -21.21 -12.72
C PHE A 94 4.30 -22.17 -12.90
N LEU A 95 3.11 -21.66 -13.19
CA LEU A 95 1.97 -22.51 -13.53
C LEU A 95 2.19 -23.19 -14.89
N GLY A 96 2.89 -22.55 -15.83
CA GLY A 96 3.38 -23.17 -17.06
C GLY A 96 4.33 -24.35 -16.81
N PHE A 97 5.35 -24.17 -15.96
CA PHE A 97 6.27 -25.26 -15.59
C PHE A 97 5.56 -26.42 -14.87
N ALA A 98 4.63 -26.10 -13.96
CA ALA A 98 3.82 -27.10 -13.27
C ALA A 98 2.97 -27.92 -14.26
N LEU A 99 2.36 -27.24 -15.25
CA LEU A 99 1.60 -27.87 -16.32
C LEU A 99 2.46 -28.76 -17.21
N GLU A 100 3.60 -28.26 -17.69
CA GLU A 100 4.55 -29.04 -18.51
C GLU A 100 4.97 -30.33 -17.80
N PHE A 101 5.27 -30.24 -16.50
CA PHE A 101 5.60 -31.42 -15.69
C PHE A 101 4.43 -32.40 -15.57
N LEU A 102 3.23 -31.90 -15.26
CA LEU A 102 2.05 -32.75 -15.16
C LEU A 102 1.79 -33.47 -16.49
N ILE A 103 1.90 -32.77 -17.60
CA ILE A 103 1.79 -33.34 -18.94
C ILE A 103 2.88 -34.41 -19.13
N ASN A 104 4.15 -34.08 -19.00
CA ASN A 104 5.24 -35.00 -19.30
C ASN A 104 5.24 -36.28 -18.41
N LYS A 105 4.85 -36.16 -17.14
CA LYS A 105 4.88 -37.29 -16.19
C LYS A 105 3.67 -38.22 -16.31
N PHE A 106 2.49 -37.68 -16.56
CA PHE A 106 1.26 -38.46 -16.56
C PHE A 106 0.75 -38.81 -17.98
N TYR A 107 1.12 -38.04 -19.01
CA TYR A 107 0.82 -38.35 -20.43
C TYR A 107 1.43 -39.69 -20.85
N LYS A 108 2.64 -40.02 -20.38
CA LYS A 108 3.30 -41.29 -20.69
C LYS A 108 2.68 -42.52 -20.01
N LYS A 109 1.78 -42.36 -19.03
CA LYS A 109 1.31 -43.51 -18.22
C LYS A 109 -0.19 -43.73 -18.12
N LYS A 110 -1.09 -42.74 -18.32
CA LYS A 110 -2.56 -42.96 -18.26
C LYS A 110 -3.36 -41.74 -18.76
N GLY A 111 -4.01 -41.89 -19.92
CA GLY A 111 -5.28 -41.21 -20.27
C GLY A 111 -5.22 -39.88 -21.02
N GLU A 112 -5.51 -39.90 -22.33
CA GLU A 112 -5.72 -38.71 -23.18
C GLU A 112 -6.86 -37.80 -22.70
N VAL A 113 -7.89 -38.36 -22.05
CA VAL A 113 -9.11 -37.62 -21.66
C VAL A 113 -8.87 -36.70 -20.45
N PHE A 114 -8.15 -37.16 -19.42
CA PHE A 114 -7.86 -36.37 -18.23
C PHE A 114 -7.03 -35.12 -18.58
N PHE A 115 -6.12 -35.24 -19.55
CA PHE A 115 -5.24 -34.16 -20.00
C PHE A 115 -5.87 -33.19 -21.00
N LYS A 116 -6.98 -33.53 -21.67
CA LYS A 116 -7.80 -32.53 -22.37
C LYS A 116 -8.60 -31.68 -21.39
N ILE A 117 -9.06 -32.28 -20.29
CA ILE A 117 -9.93 -31.63 -19.31
C ILE A 117 -9.12 -30.78 -18.31
N LEU A 118 -7.93 -31.23 -17.88
CA LEU A 118 -7.12 -30.53 -16.87
C LEU A 118 -6.73 -29.09 -17.25
N PRO A 119 -6.26 -28.78 -18.48
CA PRO A 119 -6.00 -27.41 -18.91
C PRO A 119 -7.29 -26.59 -18.93
N ILE A 120 -8.42 -27.16 -19.35
CA ILE A 120 -9.72 -26.49 -19.36
C ILE A 120 -10.15 -26.14 -17.93
N VAL A 121 -10.00 -27.06 -16.98
CA VAL A 121 -10.30 -26.84 -15.56
C VAL A 121 -9.37 -25.78 -14.96
N LEU A 122 -8.07 -25.82 -15.27
CA LEU A 122 -7.09 -24.82 -14.80
C LEU A 122 -7.32 -23.44 -15.41
N ILE A 123 -7.60 -23.36 -16.71
CA ILE A 123 -7.98 -22.11 -17.39
C ILE A 123 -9.29 -21.59 -16.82
N SER A 124 -10.26 -22.45 -16.53
CA SER A 124 -11.54 -22.06 -15.92
C SER A 124 -11.35 -21.55 -14.48
N LEU A 125 -10.48 -22.18 -13.69
CA LEU A 125 -10.13 -21.73 -12.34
C LEU A 125 -9.34 -20.41 -12.35
N LEU A 126 -8.42 -20.24 -13.32
CA LEU A 126 -7.70 -18.99 -13.54
C LEU A 126 -8.64 -17.89 -13.99
N ALA A 127 -9.51 -18.16 -14.96
CA ALA A 127 -10.53 -17.24 -15.43
C ALA A 127 -11.52 -16.89 -14.32
N PHE A 128 -11.94 -17.85 -13.49
CA PHE A 128 -12.79 -17.60 -12.33
C PHE A 128 -12.09 -16.75 -11.26
N ASN A 129 -10.81 -17.01 -10.96
CA ASN A 129 -10.03 -16.16 -10.07
C ASN A 129 -9.82 -14.77 -10.66
N PHE A 130 -9.57 -14.66 -11.97
CA PHE A 130 -9.40 -13.40 -12.67
C PHE A 130 -10.71 -12.60 -12.71
N LEU A 131 -11.85 -13.25 -12.95
CA LEU A 131 -13.19 -12.66 -12.90
C LEU A 131 -13.58 -12.25 -11.49
N ASN A 132 -13.29 -13.07 -10.47
CA ASN A 132 -13.50 -12.68 -9.07
C ASN A 132 -12.58 -11.54 -8.65
N PHE A 133 -11.34 -11.51 -9.14
CA PHE A 133 -10.43 -10.39 -8.95
C PHE A 133 -10.96 -9.14 -9.65
N PHE A 134 -11.43 -9.25 -10.90
CA PHE A 134 -12.06 -8.15 -11.62
C PHE A 134 -13.37 -7.71 -10.98
N GLN A 135 -14.17 -8.61 -10.43
CA GLN A 135 -15.37 -8.26 -9.68
C GLN A 135 -15.01 -7.63 -8.34
N ARG A 136 -13.96 -8.08 -7.64
CA ARG A 136 -13.47 -7.39 -6.45
C ARG A 136 -12.88 -6.04 -6.79
N TYR A 137 -12.15 -5.92 -7.88
CA TYR A 137 -11.59 -4.66 -8.38
C TYR A 137 -12.69 -3.73 -8.85
N LYS A 138 -13.71 -4.25 -9.53
CA LYS A 138 -14.91 -3.52 -9.94
C LYS A 138 -15.73 -3.13 -8.71
N ASN A 139 -15.85 -3.99 -7.71
CA ASN A 139 -16.45 -3.67 -6.41
C ASN A 139 -15.56 -2.70 -5.60
N PHE A 140 -14.25 -2.67 -5.82
CA PHE A 140 -13.29 -1.64 -5.36
C PHE A 140 -13.29 -0.38 -6.24
N SER A 141 -13.95 -0.42 -7.40
CA SER A 141 -14.18 0.73 -8.27
C SER A 141 -15.60 1.29 -8.09
N ASP A 142 -16.53 0.43 -7.66
CA ASP A 142 -17.91 0.70 -7.28
C ASP A 142 -17.97 1.10 -5.78
N GLU A 143 -17.07 0.61 -4.93
CA GLU A 143 -16.61 1.34 -3.73
C GLU A 143 -15.64 2.41 -4.22
N PRO A 144 -15.98 3.69 -4.14
CA PRO A 144 -15.40 4.60 -5.11
C PRO A 144 -13.92 4.87 -4.80
N ALA A 145 -13.02 4.52 -5.71
CA ALA A 145 -11.73 5.24 -5.82
C ALA A 145 -11.95 6.73 -6.20
N SER A 146 -13.20 7.11 -6.50
CA SER A 146 -13.71 8.48 -6.49
C SER A 146 -14.07 9.01 -5.09
N THR A 147 -13.83 8.26 -3.98
CA THR A 147 -14.16 8.69 -2.61
C THR A 147 -13.22 9.74 -2.08
N ASP A 148 -11.89 9.57 -2.08
CA ASP A 148 -11.04 10.54 -1.38
C ASP A 148 -11.10 11.93 -2.00
N TYR A 149 -11.15 12.01 -3.33
CA TYR A 149 -11.33 13.29 -4.01
C TYR A 149 -12.69 13.92 -3.69
N GLN A 150 -13.81 13.19 -3.83
CA GLN A 150 -15.14 13.74 -3.57
C GLN A 150 -15.37 14.01 -2.08
N ARG A 151 -14.87 13.13 -1.20
CA ARG A 151 -14.88 13.25 0.26
C ARG A 151 -14.12 14.49 0.67
N LEU A 152 -12.86 14.65 0.24
CA LEU A 152 -12.06 15.82 0.57
C LEU A 152 -12.68 17.09 -0.02
N LYS A 153 -13.11 17.08 -1.29
CA LYS A 153 -13.81 18.22 -1.91
C LYS A 153 -15.07 18.62 -1.14
N LYS A 154 -15.84 17.64 -0.63
CA LYS A 154 -17.03 17.89 0.19
C LYS A 154 -16.69 18.38 1.60
N ILE A 155 -15.69 17.76 2.23
CA ILE A 155 -15.23 18.10 3.58
C ILE A 155 -14.63 19.51 3.63
N THR A 156 -13.97 19.93 2.56
CA THR A 156 -13.31 21.23 2.48
C THR A 156 -14.16 22.30 1.79
N SER A 157 -15.41 22.02 1.39
CA SER A 157 -16.25 22.97 0.65
C SER A 157 -16.41 24.32 1.37
N ASP A 158 -16.38 24.28 2.70
CA ASP A 158 -16.61 25.43 3.56
C ASP A 158 -15.30 26.12 3.95
N PHE A 159 -14.16 25.60 3.50
CA PHE A 159 -12.82 26.14 3.79
C PHE A 159 -12.32 26.93 2.60
N SER A 160 -11.96 28.20 2.85
CA SER A 160 -11.25 29.01 1.85
C SER A 160 -9.84 28.44 1.62
N PRO A 161 -9.46 28.04 0.39
CA PRO A 161 -8.13 27.52 0.09
C PRO A 161 -7.01 28.50 0.45
N GLU A 162 -7.27 29.79 0.27
CA GLU A 162 -6.32 30.86 0.54
C GLU A 162 -6.06 31.07 2.04
N ASN A 163 -6.98 30.69 2.92
CA ASN A 163 -6.90 30.93 4.37
C ASN A 163 -6.76 29.65 5.20
N SER A 164 -6.54 28.51 4.53
CA SER A 164 -6.53 27.20 5.17
C SER A 164 -5.22 26.46 4.91
N TYR A 165 -4.65 25.90 5.97
CA TYR A 165 -3.60 24.90 5.90
C TYR A 165 -4.15 23.56 6.40
N ILE A 166 -4.03 22.49 5.63
CA ILE A 166 -4.69 21.22 5.94
C ILE A 166 -3.66 20.11 6.15
N ILE A 167 -3.68 19.54 7.34
CA ILE A 167 -2.90 18.38 7.73
C ILE A 167 -3.80 17.15 7.61
N VAL A 168 -3.29 16.12 6.95
CA VAL A 168 -3.99 14.84 6.74
C VAL A 168 -3.07 13.67 7.11
N PRO A 169 -3.60 12.51 7.47
CA PRO A 169 -2.78 11.36 7.82
C PRO A 169 -1.88 10.89 6.68
N HIS A 170 -2.39 10.84 5.44
CA HIS A 170 -1.72 10.17 4.32
C HIS A 170 -1.35 11.09 3.15
N GLN A 171 -0.29 10.75 2.43
CA GLN A 171 0.24 11.57 1.32
C GLN A 171 -0.73 11.72 0.15
N ASN A 172 -1.51 10.68 -0.17
CA ASN A 172 -2.53 10.78 -1.22
C ASN A 172 -3.58 11.86 -0.92
N GLU A 173 -4.04 11.94 0.33
CA GLU A 173 -4.97 12.99 0.77
C GLU A 173 -4.33 14.38 0.62
N ALA A 174 -3.05 14.50 0.94
CA ALA A 174 -2.34 15.77 0.85
C ALA A 174 -2.23 16.24 -0.61
N GLN A 175 -1.92 15.34 -1.54
CA GLN A 175 -1.83 15.65 -2.97
C GLN A 175 -3.18 16.06 -3.57
N ILE A 176 -4.27 15.37 -3.19
CA ILE A 176 -5.63 15.76 -3.59
C ILE A 176 -5.95 17.18 -3.13
N LEU A 177 -5.61 17.52 -1.89
CA LEU A 177 -5.84 18.86 -1.35
C LEU A 177 -5.02 19.94 -2.06
N ARG A 178 -3.78 19.63 -2.47
CA ARG A 178 -2.97 20.55 -3.30
C ARG A 178 -3.61 20.78 -4.66
N PHE A 179 -4.14 19.72 -5.27
CA PHE A 179 -4.89 19.83 -6.53
C PHE A 179 -6.16 20.69 -6.37
N LEU A 180 -6.83 20.60 -5.22
CA LEU A 180 -7.97 21.45 -4.88
C LEU A 180 -7.58 22.90 -4.47
N GLY A 181 -6.29 23.25 -4.53
CA GLY A 181 -5.79 24.61 -4.27
C GLY A 181 -5.40 24.90 -2.81
N TYR A 182 -5.46 23.91 -1.92
CA TYR A 182 -5.09 24.08 -0.52
C TYR A 182 -3.58 23.90 -0.30
N LYS A 183 -3.04 24.61 0.71
CA LYS A 183 -1.75 24.23 1.28
C LYS A 183 -1.94 23.02 2.21
N SER A 184 -1.18 21.96 2.00
CA SER A 184 -1.34 20.72 2.79
C SER A 184 -0.04 19.96 3.04
N SER A 185 -0.05 19.18 4.12
CA SER A 185 1.00 18.22 4.50
C SER A 185 0.40 16.91 4.95
N SER A 186 1.14 15.81 4.77
CA SER A 186 0.78 14.52 5.34
C SER A 186 1.52 14.25 6.65
N LEU A 187 0.93 13.47 7.55
CA LEU A 187 1.64 12.96 8.72
C LEU A 187 2.67 11.93 8.33
N THR A 188 2.42 11.16 7.26
CA THR A 188 3.40 10.24 6.68
C THR A 188 4.72 10.91 6.31
N ASP A 189 4.69 12.19 5.90
CA ASP A 189 5.91 12.98 5.62
C ASP A 189 6.65 13.36 6.92
N LEU A 190 5.96 13.43 8.06
CA LEU A 190 6.50 13.81 9.36
C LEU A 190 7.01 12.61 10.16
N VAL A 191 6.60 11.39 9.80
CA VAL A 191 7.08 10.16 10.44
C VAL A 191 8.51 9.88 9.99
N VAL A 192 9.45 10.27 10.85
CA VAL A 192 10.90 10.09 10.66
C VAL A 192 11.43 8.91 11.45
N SER A 193 12.65 8.46 11.13
CA SER A 193 13.30 7.31 11.79
C SER A 193 13.39 7.45 13.31
N SER A 194 13.43 8.68 13.84
CA SER A 194 13.50 8.94 15.28
C SER A 194 12.31 8.42 16.07
N TYR A 195 11.12 8.26 15.47
CA TYR A 195 9.98 7.61 16.13
C TYR A 195 10.31 6.18 16.57
N PHE A 196 11.04 5.44 15.73
CA PHE A 196 11.38 4.04 15.96
C PHE A 196 12.59 3.87 16.87
N GLU A 197 13.46 4.88 16.93
CA GLU A 197 14.61 4.91 17.84
C GLU A 197 14.16 5.30 19.26
N ASN A 198 13.33 6.33 19.39
CA ASN A 198 12.78 6.78 20.66
C ASN A 198 11.46 7.53 20.46
N LYS A 199 10.34 6.84 20.76
CA LYS A 199 8.97 7.35 20.62
C LYS A 199 8.71 8.62 21.44
N GLU A 200 9.22 8.69 22.67
CA GLU A 200 9.01 9.84 23.56
C GLU A 200 9.69 11.08 22.99
N LYS A 201 10.97 10.96 22.65
CA LYS A 201 11.76 12.04 22.05
C LYS A 201 11.17 12.51 20.72
N PHE A 202 10.60 11.61 19.92
CA PHE A 202 9.86 12.00 18.71
C PHE A 202 8.68 12.91 19.05
N PHE A 203 7.84 12.54 20.01
CA PHE A 203 6.67 13.34 20.36
C PHE A 203 7.02 14.68 21.03
N GLU A 204 8.09 14.72 21.84
CA GLU A 204 8.62 15.96 22.40
C GLU A 204 9.12 16.93 21.33
N SER A 205 9.65 16.41 20.22
CA SER A 205 10.21 17.21 19.13
C SER A 205 9.25 17.44 17.95
N LEU A 206 8.06 16.83 17.98
CA LEU A 206 7.09 16.92 16.90
C LEU A 206 6.55 18.35 16.78
N LYS A 207 6.93 19.02 15.70
CA LYS A 207 6.36 20.31 15.31
C LYS A 207 5.42 20.11 14.13
N LEU A 208 4.17 20.55 14.29
CA LEU A 208 3.25 20.56 13.16
C LEU A 208 3.62 21.69 12.20
N PRO A 209 3.61 21.44 10.90
CA PRO A 209 3.71 22.52 9.93
C PRO A 209 2.45 23.39 10.07
N ALA A 210 2.63 24.57 10.64
CA ALA A 210 1.57 25.54 10.85
C ALA A 210 1.82 26.75 9.92
N ASN A 211 0.74 27.30 9.38
CA ASN A 211 0.81 28.59 8.71
C ASN A 211 0.44 29.68 9.74
N PRO A 212 1.40 30.50 10.19
CA PRO A 212 1.20 31.45 11.29
C PRO A 212 0.16 32.55 10.99
N ALA A 213 -0.18 32.76 9.71
CA ALA A 213 -1.17 33.74 9.28
C ALA A 213 -2.56 33.15 8.96
N LYS A 214 -2.80 31.84 9.16
CA LYS A 214 -3.98 31.13 8.63
C LYS A 214 -4.61 30.13 9.61
N ASN A 215 -5.82 29.65 9.29
CA ASN A 215 -6.47 28.56 10.01
C ASN A 215 -5.81 27.22 9.63
N SER A 216 -5.33 26.48 10.62
CA SER A 216 -4.74 25.16 10.41
C SER A 216 -5.74 24.08 10.82
N TYR A 217 -6.06 23.17 9.92
CA TYR A 217 -7.00 22.08 10.13
C TYR A 217 -6.28 20.74 10.11
N PHE A 218 -6.70 19.82 10.96
CA PHE A 218 -6.36 18.41 10.87
C PHE A 218 -7.62 17.61 10.49
N ILE A 219 -7.57 16.88 9.38
CA ILE A 219 -8.66 16.00 8.96
C ILE A 219 -8.26 14.58 9.33
N SER A 220 -8.74 14.08 10.47
CA SER A 220 -8.57 12.68 10.84
C SER A 220 -9.44 11.82 9.94
N SER A 221 -8.85 10.81 9.30
CA SER A 221 -9.52 9.84 8.44
C SER A 221 -9.20 8.41 8.89
N TRP A 222 -9.79 7.41 8.21
CA TRP A 222 -9.50 5.99 8.46
C TRP A 222 -7.99 5.66 8.32
N HIS A 223 -7.23 6.47 7.57
CA HIS A 223 -5.78 6.33 7.45
C HIS A 223 -5.05 6.43 8.79
N CYS A 224 -5.61 7.10 9.81
CA CYS A 224 -5.02 7.12 11.15
C CYS A 224 -4.91 5.71 11.77
N GLN A 225 -5.77 4.77 11.39
CA GLN A 225 -5.79 3.42 11.97
C GLN A 225 -4.96 2.41 11.17
N THR A 226 -4.33 2.85 10.08
CA THR A 226 -3.61 1.94 9.17
C THR A 226 -2.27 1.47 9.73
N LEU A 227 -1.61 2.29 10.55
CA LEU A 227 -0.31 1.99 11.14
C LEU A 227 -0.27 2.46 12.59
N LYS A 228 0.44 1.74 13.47
CA LYS A 228 0.53 2.10 14.89
C LYS A 228 1.15 3.48 15.10
N VAL A 229 2.16 3.83 14.31
CA VAL A 229 2.79 5.16 14.36
C VAL A 229 1.83 6.27 13.92
N LEU A 230 1.02 6.04 12.90
CA LEU A 230 0.01 7.01 12.46
C LEU A 230 -1.11 7.12 13.48
N GLU A 231 -1.52 6.01 14.09
CA GLU A 231 -2.53 5.98 15.14
C GLU A 231 -2.04 6.80 16.35
N ASP A 232 -0.82 6.53 16.81
CA ASP A 232 -0.20 7.23 17.93
C ASP A 232 0.01 8.72 17.61
N THR A 233 0.41 9.06 16.37
CA THR A 233 0.61 10.45 15.93
C THR A 233 -0.71 11.20 15.78
N CYS A 234 -1.73 10.60 15.17
CA CYS A 234 -3.07 11.18 15.09
C CYS A 234 -3.63 11.43 16.50
N ASN A 235 -3.53 10.45 17.40
CA ASN A 235 -3.98 10.59 18.78
C ASN A 235 -3.21 11.70 19.53
N PHE A 236 -1.91 11.80 19.32
CA PHE A 236 -1.08 12.85 19.91
C PHE A 236 -1.51 14.24 19.41
N ILE A 237 -1.75 14.40 18.11
CA ILE A 237 -2.24 15.65 17.51
C ILE A 237 -3.60 16.03 18.07
N ILE A 238 -4.54 15.06 18.09
CA ILE A 238 -5.89 15.27 18.58
C ILE A 238 -5.87 15.72 20.05
N ARG A 239 -5.00 15.16 20.89
CA ARG A 239 -4.92 15.50 22.31
C ARG A 239 -4.23 16.83 22.58
N ASN A 240 -3.12 17.10 21.90
CA ASN A 240 -2.24 18.22 22.28
C ASN A 240 -2.48 19.49 21.45
N PHE A 241 -2.73 19.33 20.15
CA PHE A 241 -2.79 20.46 19.20
C PHE A 241 -4.22 20.88 18.84
N THR A 242 -5.24 20.10 19.21
CA THR A 242 -6.63 20.48 18.91
C THR A 242 -7.07 21.71 19.70
N LYS A 243 -7.58 22.71 18.99
CA LYS A 243 -8.33 23.84 19.55
C LYS A 243 -9.81 23.52 19.67
N LYS A 244 -10.44 22.99 18.62
CA LYS A 244 -11.84 22.54 18.63
C LYS A 244 -12.14 21.54 17.53
N VAL A 245 -13.21 20.77 17.69
CA VAL A 245 -13.80 19.96 16.61
C VAL A 245 -14.65 20.89 15.73
N VAL A 246 -14.38 20.88 14.42
CA VAL A 246 -15.10 21.69 13.42
C VAL A 246 -16.26 20.92 12.84
N ALA A 247 -16.06 19.64 12.50
CA ALA A 247 -17.09 18.77 11.98
C ALA A 247 -16.81 17.30 12.30
N ARG A 248 -17.86 16.49 12.38
CA ARG A 248 -17.80 15.03 12.48
C ARG A 248 -18.61 14.41 11.35
N GLY A 249 -17.93 13.73 10.44
CA GLY A 249 -18.53 12.87 9.44
C GLY A 249 -18.45 11.41 9.83
N ARG A 250 -19.07 10.53 9.03
CA ARG A 250 -19.04 9.08 9.22
C ARG A 250 -17.62 8.50 9.14
N GLU A 251 -16.77 9.07 8.29
CA GLU A 251 -15.42 8.56 7.97
C GLU A 251 -14.30 9.52 8.37
N SER A 252 -14.62 10.73 8.83
CA SER A 252 -13.61 11.73 9.14
C SER A 252 -14.06 12.72 10.20
N THR A 253 -13.13 13.15 11.03
CA THR A 253 -13.35 14.25 11.99
C THR A 253 -12.38 15.38 11.68
N ILE A 254 -12.89 16.60 11.59
CA ILE A 254 -12.10 17.78 11.30
C ILE A 254 -11.84 18.52 12.61
N TYR A 255 -10.57 18.81 12.87
CA TYR A 255 -10.10 19.54 14.02
C TYR A 255 -9.49 20.86 13.57
N LEU A 256 -9.83 21.95 14.23
CA LEU A 256 -9.07 23.19 14.16
C LEU A 256 -7.89 23.06 15.13
N LEU A 257 -6.69 23.35 14.66
CA LEU A 257 -5.46 23.26 15.44
C LEU A 257 -5.13 24.60 16.14
N LYS A 258 -4.41 24.53 17.25
CA LYS A 258 -3.83 25.69 17.95
C LYS A 258 -2.69 26.26 17.09
N ASN A 259 -2.64 27.58 16.92
CA ASN A 259 -1.46 28.25 16.35
C ASN A 259 -0.45 28.46 17.49
N GLU A 260 0.53 27.56 17.61
CA GLU A 260 1.56 27.66 18.66
C GLU A 260 2.61 28.75 18.37
N ASN A 261 2.62 29.34 17.16
CA ASN A 261 3.57 30.38 16.76
C ASN A 261 3.13 31.83 17.05
N GLN A 262 2.12 32.07 17.91
CA GLN A 262 1.67 33.45 18.23
C GLN A 262 2.12 33.99 19.60
N ASN A 263 2.88 33.23 20.40
CA ASN A 263 3.44 33.71 21.66
C ASN A 263 4.95 33.92 21.58
N THR A 264 5.40 34.84 20.73
CA THR A 264 6.71 35.51 20.85
C THR A 264 6.61 36.88 20.21
N ASN A 265 6.16 37.85 20.98
CA ASN A 265 6.47 39.27 20.87
C ASN A 265 6.40 39.87 22.26
#